data_AF-A0A9W8HNR7-F1
#
_entry.id   AF-A0A9W8HNR7-F1
#
_cell.length_a   1.000
_cell.length_b   1.000
_cell.length_c   1.000
_cell.angle_alpha   90.00
_cell.angle_beta   90.00
_cell.angle_gamma   90.00
#
_symmetry.space_group_name_H-M   'P 1'
#
loop_
_entity.id
_entity.type
_entity.pdbx_description
1 polymer ?
#
loop_
_entity_poly.entity_id
_entity_poly.type
_entity_poly.pdbx_seq_one_letter_code
_entity_poly.pdbx_strand_id
1 'polypeptide(L)'
;YRALGAVQDIIEELDHQKPEKSADLKRLLRNLIINDVTCPVLVNKPMPNVEGRRREIMDILEPSIVYRCDCLTRQCFTDETSISSSLDGYAQLAVLVCHDYERCCKLFSDPLCEDGDRRFDIAGIVAEVETEYFYTNMGRHIAQFGYNIEDTDIEVALELCKSITKIEEIHARYSTNVLEGVDNRQLFKATASAWLANIDREKGKWAENALKQDSAPRELDIGKHSTSVIDLISCFSQQVTSVQRLQWPDMETKAWFLAEFMKFTDVCFEVYAAVMMKQFLSCLNLPQEDGEPKTPTWNSMWNSRKYKEQSLTLSASTQAALTMLDESHPMQVTAEACIKINNLTVAQEKLYELHNDLGIRETVEALGGENRPSITDASSDKFLLSFKVVRAEGVELYKKKYDAATDKGTRPYVKLAVTRQLESEVAKRQTFAKTRPAVAGATNPRWNESFDWQ
;
A
#
# COMPACT_ATOMS: atom_id res chain seq x y z
N TYR A 1 22.43 -36.37 37.58
CA TYR A 1 22.30 -36.87 38.97
C TYR A 1 21.67 -35.84 39.91
N ARG A 2 22.34 -34.79 40.43
CA ARG A 2 21.65 -33.82 41.32
C ARG A 2 20.41 -33.17 40.70
N ALA A 3 20.46 -32.79 39.43
CA ALA A 3 19.30 -32.23 38.71
C ALA A 3 18.15 -33.25 38.47
N LEU A 4 18.41 -34.56 38.52
CA LEU A 4 17.34 -35.56 38.46
C LEU A 4 16.61 -35.66 39.81
N GLY A 5 17.32 -35.51 40.93
CA GLY A 5 16.73 -35.47 42.27
C GLY A 5 15.68 -34.37 42.39
N ALA A 6 16.02 -33.13 42.05
CA ALA A 6 15.10 -31.99 42.14
C ALA A 6 13.80 -32.14 41.31
N VAL A 7 13.82 -32.94 40.23
CA VAL A 7 12.61 -33.27 39.45
C VAL A 7 11.85 -34.44 40.07
N GLN A 8 12.57 -35.43 40.60
CA GLN A 8 12.01 -36.57 41.33
C GLN A 8 11.26 -36.12 42.60
N ASP A 9 11.88 -35.25 43.40
CA ASP A 9 11.33 -34.68 44.64
C ASP A 9 9.99 -33.96 44.39
N ILE A 10 9.88 -33.25 43.26
CA ILE A 10 8.65 -32.56 42.84
C ILE A 10 7.56 -33.56 42.42
N ILE A 11 7.91 -34.65 41.73
CA ILE A 11 6.92 -35.67 41.31
C ILE A 11 6.37 -36.45 42.52
N GLU A 12 7.20 -36.74 43.52
CA GLU A 12 6.79 -37.53 44.69
C GLU A 12 5.85 -36.77 45.64
N GLU A 13 6.04 -35.46 45.83
CA GLU A 13 5.11 -34.61 46.58
C GLU A 13 3.74 -34.51 45.87
N LEU A 14 3.75 -34.39 44.54
CA LEU A 14 2.54 -34.15 43.74
C LEU A 14 1.61 -35.37 43.63
N ASP A 15 2.16 -36.58 43.43
CA ASP A 15 1.34 -37.81 43.39
C ASP A 15 0.72 -38.15 44.77
N HIS A 16 1.22 -37.52 45.86
CA HIS A 16 0.68 -37.65 47.20
C HIS A 16 -0.62 -36.85 47.43
N GLN A 17 -0.87 -35.78 46.66
CA GLN A 17 -1.95 -34.84 46.96
C GLN A 17 -3.28 -35.09 46.23
N LYS A 18 -3.28 -35.39 44.91
CA LYS A 18 -4.54 -35.52 44.12
C LYS A 18 -4.48 -36.57 42.98
N PRO A 19 -4.60 -37.88 43.26
CA PRO A 19 -4.37 -38.94 42.28
C PRO A 19 -5.37 -38.94 41.09
N GLU A 20 -6.64 -38.59 41.31
CA GLU A 20 -7.71 -38.89 40.33
C GLU A 20 -7.81 -37.90 39.16
N LYS A 21 -7.30 -36.67 39.30
CA LYS A 21 -7.20 -35.72 38.17
C LYS A 21 -6.04 -36.05 37.22
N SER A 22 -5.22 -37.04 37.56
CA SER A 22 -3.93 -37.22 36.91
C SER A 22 -3.99 -37.88 35.54
N ALA A 23 -5.05 -38.58 35.11
CA ALA A 23 -4.97 -39.41 33.90
C ALA A 23 -4.70 -38.64 32.59
N ASP A 24 -5.49 -37.61 32.30
CA ASP A 24 -5.36 -36.82 31.07
C ASP A 24 -4.29 -35.74 31.16
N LEU A 25 -4.10 -35.15 32.35
CA LEU A 25 -2.98 -34.24 32.59
C LEU A 25 -1.65 -35.01 32.47
N LYS A 26 -1.54 -36.24 33.04
CA LYS A 26 -0.42 -37.19 32.82
C LYS A 26 -0.20 -37.43 31.34
N ARG A 27 -1.24 -37.49 30.50
CA ARG A 27 -1.07 -37.70 29.05
C ARG A 27 -0.61 -36.47 28.28
N LEU A 28 -0.96 -35.26 28.71
CA LEU A 28 -0.68 -34.02 27.97
C LEU A 28 0.80 -33.63 28.03
N LEU A 29 1.26 -33.29 29.24
CA LEU A 29 2.65 -33.01 29.55
C LEU A 29 3.54 -34.24 29.27
N ARG A 30 3.04 -35.49 29.22
CA ARG A 30 3.83 -36.66 28.75
C ARG A 30 4.40 -36.51 27.35
N ASN A 31 3.75 -35.77 26.47
CA ASN A 31 4.29 -35.48 25.14
C ASN A 31 5.30 -34.31 25.15
N LEU A 32 5.61 -33.78 26.34
CA LEU A 32 6.62 -32.77 26.68
C LEU A 32 7.37 -33.14 28.00
N ILE A 33 7.64 -34.44 28.23
CA ILE A 33 8.34 -35.06 29.40
C ILE A 33 7.41 -35.56 30.55
N ILE A 34 7.73 -36.75 31.12
CA ILE A 34 6.74 -37.79 31.49
C ILE A 34 6.03 -37.75 32.89
N ASN A 35 5.89 -36.57 33.54
CA ASN A 35 4.65 -36.11 34.26
C ASN A 35 4.19 -36.81 35.60
N ASP A 36 3.55 -36.21 36.63
CA ASP A 36 2.65 -35.00 36.84
C ASP A 36 2.67 -34.60 38.38
N VAL A 37 1.76 -33.97 39.19
CA VAL A 37 0.33 -33.51 39.23
C VAL A 37 -0.03 -32.41 40.31
N THR A 38 -0.70 -31.29 39.93
CA THR A 38 -1.69 -30.45 40.72
C THR A 38 -1.36 -29.28 41.73
N CYS A 39 -1.93 -28.08 41.41
CA CYS A 39 -2.75 -27.14 42.24
C CYS A 39 -2.17 -26.22 43.38
N PRO A 40 -2.86 -25.09 43.78
CA PRO A 40 -3.90 -24.26 43.11
C PRO A 40 -3.95 -22.68 43.32
N VAL A 41 -4.08 -21.91 42.21
CA VAL A 41 -5.02 -20.75 41.96
C VAL A 41 -4.53 -19.26 42.01
N LEU A 42 -5.03 -18.48 41.02
CA LEU A 42 -5.22 -16.99 40.87
C LEU A 42 -4.27 -16.15 39.94
N VAL A 43 -4.80 -15.84 38.74
CA VAL A 43 -4.86 -14.57 37.95
C VAL A 43 -3.63 -13.64 37.77
N ASN A 44 -3.22 -13.55 36.49
CA ASN A 44 -2.69 -12.40 35.73
C ASN A 44 -1.84 -11.32 36.43
N LYS A 45 -0.52 -11.51 36.37
CA LYS A 45 0.47 -10.50 35.93
C LYS A 45 1.81 -11.20 35.65
N PRO A 46 2.62 -10.77 34.66
CA PRO A 46 4.03 -11.15 34.62
C PRO A 46 4.72 -10.58 35.86
N MET A 47 5.47 -11.41 36.58
CA MET A 47 6.21 -11.05 37.79
C MET A 47 7.73 -11.10 37.54
N PRO A 48 8.54 -10.33 38.30
CA PRO A 48 9.98 -10.27 38.08
C PRO A 48 10.64 -11.63 38.36
N ASN A 49 11.42 -12.11 37.41
CA ASN A 49 12.03 -13.44 37.46
C ASN A 49 13.37 -13.40 38.23
N VAL A 50 13.66 -14.45 39.00
CA VAL A 50 14.93 -14.57 39.74
C VAL A 50 16.01 -15.10 38.77
N GLU A 51 16.65 -14.18 38.05
CA GLU A 51 17.51 -14.40 36.87
C GLU A 51 18.40 -15.66 36.94
N GLY A 52 19.07 -15.89 38.06
CA GLY A 52 19.98 -17.03 38.23
C GLY A 52 19.33 -18.39 37.95
N ARG A 53 18.10 -18.62 38.45
CA ARG A 53 17.39 -19.90 38.27
C ARG A 53 16.68 -20.02 36.92
N ARG A 54 16.30 -18.89 36.31
CA ARG A 54 15.80 -18.86 34.92
C ARG A 54 16.86 -19.44 33.99
N ARG A 55 18.12 -19.03 34.15
CA ARG A 55 19.26 -19.55 33.38
C ARG A 55 19.51 -21.03 33.64
N GLU A 56 19.57 -21.47 34.90
CA GLU A 56 19.73 -22.90 35.24
C GLU A 56 18.69 -23.83 34.57
N ILE A 57 17.44 -23.37 34.39
CA ILE A 57 16.39 -24.13 33.70
C ILE A 57 16.50 -24.01 32.17
N MET A 58 16.87 -22.84 31.66
CA MET A 58 17.14 -22.63 30.24
C MET A 58 18.27 -23.56 29.76
N ASP A 59 19.40 -23.60 30.48
CA ASP A 59 20.56 -24.48 30.21
C ASP A 59 20.19 -25.98 30.19
N ILE A 60 19.11 -26.38 30.89
CA ILE A 60 18.59 -27.76 30.92
C ILE A 60 17.61 -28.04 29.77
N LEU A 61 16.78 -27.07 29.39
CA LEU A 61 15.75 -27.22 28.36
C LEU A 61 16.27 -26.95 26.95
N GLU A 62 17.25 -26.06 26.78
CA GLU A 62 17.80 -25.61 25.48
C GLU A 62 18.14 -26.78 24.55
N PRO A 63 18.85 -27.87 24.95
CA PRO A 63 19.15 -28.97 24.03
C PRO A 63 17.90 -29.70 23.49
N SER A 64 16.80 -29.69 24.26
CA SER A 64 15.51 -30.28 23.86
C SER A 64 14.71 -29.32 22.96
N ILE A 65 14.80 -28.01 23.22
CA ILE A 65 14.16 -26.97 22.40
C ILE A 65 14.87 -26.86 21.04
N VAL A 66 16.20 -26.83 21.03
CA VAL A 66 17.00 -26.83 19.78
C VAL A 66 16.73 -28.08 18.96
N TYR A 67 16.68 -29.27 19.57
CA TYR A 67 16.29 -30.51 18.88
C TYR A 67 14.86 -30.43 18.28
N ARG A 68 13.93 -29.77 18.99
CA ARG A 68 12.57 -29.53 18.51
C ARG A 68 12.54 -28.56 17.32
N CYS A 69 13.27 -27.45 17.39
CA CYS A 69 13.44 -26.52 16.28
C CYS A 69 14.00 -27.24 15.05
N ASP A 70 15.03 -28.07 15.24
CA ASP A 70 15.61 -28.94 14.23
C ASP A 70 14.57 -29.87 13.57
N CYS A 71 13.65 -30.43 14.35
CA CYS A 71 12.54 -31.22 13.85
C CYS A 71 11.50 -30.38 13.08
N LEU A 72 11.26 -29.12 13.44
CA LEU A 72 10.40 -28.20 12.68
C LEU A 72 11.07 -27.77 11.36
N THR A 73 12.37 -27.44 11.38
CA THR A 73 13.18 -27.13 10.20
C THR A 73 13.15 -28.28 9.19
N ARG A 74 13.38 -29.53 9.62
CA ARG A 74 13.29 -30.72 8.75
C ARG A 74 11.90 -31.00 8.17
N GLN A 75 10.83 -30.41 8.71
CA GLN A 75 9.49 -30.48 8.11
C GLN A 75 9.30 -29.45 6.99
N CYS A 76 9.98 -28.30 7.05
CA CYS A 76 9.90 -27.23 6.06
C CYS A 76 10.93 -27.40 4.92
N PHE A 77 12.06 -28.04 5.19
CA PHE A 77 13.15 -28.28 4.23
C PHE A 77 13.35 -29.78 4.04
N THR A 78 12.64 -30.37 3.07
CA THR A 78 12.50 -31.84 2.93
C THR A 78 13.63 -32.54 2.18
N ASP A 79 14.44 -31.82 1.41
CA ASP A 79 15.62 -32.31 0.70
C ASP A 79 16.84 -31.44 1.03
N GLU A 80 18.04 -32.01 1.07
CA GLU A 80 19.29 -31.25 1.29
C GLU A 80 19.61 -30.29 0.12
N THR A 81 19.05 -30.55 -1.07
CA THR A 81 19.05 -29.64 -2.23
C THR A 81 17.97 -28.55 -2.15
N SER A 82 17.11 -28.57 -1.13
CA SER A 82 16.01 -27.61 -0.95
C SER A 82 16.35 -26.44 0.00
N ILE A 83 17.62 -26.25 0.32
CA ILE A 83 18.14 -24.90 0.65
C ILE A 83 18.23 -24.11 -0.67
N SER A 84 17.07 -23.89 -1.29
CA SER A 84 16.90 -23.02 -2.45
C SER A 84 17.15 -21.56 -2.07
N SER A 85 17.20 -20.66 -3.06
CA SER A 85 17.23 -19.21 -2.82
C SER A 85 15.85 -18.63 -2.46
N SER A 86 14.79 -19.44 -2.29
CA SER A 86 13.46 -18.95 -1.91
C SER A 86 13.24 -18.96 -0.39
N LEU A 87 12.48 -17.99 0.11
CA LEU A 87 12.11 -17.89 1.53
C LEU A 87 10.91 -18.77 1.93
N ASP A 88 10.32 -19.56 1.02
CA ASP A 88 9.11 -20.36 1.27
C ASP A 88 9.21 -21.25 2.51
N GLY A 89 10.36 -21.92 2.71
CA GLY A 89 10.58 -22.78 3.88
C GLY A 89 10.69 -21.98 5.19
N TYR A 90 11.18 -20.75 5.15
CA TYR A 90 11.20 -19.85 6.32
C TYR A 90 9.83 -19.28 6.64
N ALA A 91 8.98 -19.02 5.62
CA ALA A 91 7.58 -18.65 5.84
C ALA A 91 6.81 -19.75 6.58
N GLN A 92 6.95 -20.99 6.14
CA GLN A 92 6.35 -22.15 6.81
C GLN A 92 6.91 -22.34 8.22
N LEU A 93 8.23 -22.24 8.40
CA LEU A 93 8.87 -22.40 9.71
C LEU A 93 8.44 -21.31 10.70
N ALA A 94 8.29 -20.05 10.26
CA ALA A 94 7.83 -18.95 11.10
C ALA A 94 6.40 -19.18 11.63
N VAL A 95 5.51 -19.70 10.77
CA VAL A 95 4.14 -20.10 11.16
C VAL A 95 4.18 -21.28 12.15
N LEU A 96 5.06 -22.27 11.94
CA LEU A 96 5.21 -23.40 12.88
C LEU A 96 5.73 -22.96 14.25
N VAL A 97 6.75 -22.10 14.32
CA VAL A 97 7.27 -21.53 15.58
C VAL A 97 6.18 -20.73 16.31
N CYS A 98 5.46 -19.86 15.59
CA CYS A 98 4.31 -19.12 16.16
C CYS A 98 3.23 -20.05 16.73
N HIS A 99 2.95 -21.16 16.04
CA HIS A 99 1.96 -22.14 16.48
C HIS A 99 2.45 -23.02 17.64
N ASP A 100 3.76 -23.32 17.73
CA ASP A 100 4.29 -24.13 18.82
C ASP A 100 4.48 -23.34 20.11
N TYR A 101 4.86 -22.06 20.04
CA TYR A 101 4.71 -21.12 21.16
C TYR A 101 3.26 -21.06 21.65
N GLU A 102 2.29 -20.89 20.74
CA GLU A 102 0.87 -20.90 21.08
C GLU A 102 0.42 -22.23 21.72
N ARG A 103 0.98 -23.35 21.27
CA ARG A 103 0.75 -24.67 21.85
C ARG A 103 1.33 -24.72 23.26
N CYS A 104 2.56 -24.25 23.47
CA CYS A 104 3.19 -24.14 24.79
C CYS A 104 2.39 -23.25 25.75
N CYS A 105 1.87 -22.10 25.32
CA CYS A 105 0.98 -21.28 26.16
C CYS A 105 -0.32 -22.00 26.57
N LYS A 106 -0.84 -22.92 25.74
CA LYS A 106 -2.03 -23.73 26.06
C LYS A 106 -1.68 -24.89 27.01
N LEU A 107 -0.51 -25.50 26.84
CA LEU A 107 0.03 -26.61 27.64
C LEU A 107 0.49 -26.19 29.05
N PHE A 108 1.18 -25.05 29.13
CA PHE A 108 1.76 -24.46 30.34
C PHE A 108 1.01 -23.18 30.74
N SER A 109 -0.32 -23.23 30.71
CA SER A 109 -1.19 -22.10 31.02
C SER A 109 -1.21 -21.74 32.51
N ASP A 110 -0.88 -22.70 33.38
CA ASP A 110 -0.54 -22.49 34.79
C ASP A 110 1.00 -22.52 34.97
N PRO A 111 1.62 -21.57 35.71
CA PRO A 111 3.06 -21.57 35.96
C PRO A 111 3.45 -22.70 36.92
N LEU A 112 4.65 -23.27 36.73
CA LEU A 112 5.15 -24.30 37.65
C LEU A 112 5.56 -23.71 39.00
N CYS A 113 5.13 -24.41 40.06
CA CYS A 113 5.28 -24.11 41.49
C CYS A 113 4.50 -22.89 42.02
N GLU A 114 3.80 -23.10 43.15
CA GLU A 114 3.15 -22.05 43.94
C GLU A 114 3.77 -21.90 45.36
N ASP A 115 4.97 -22.45 45.55
CA ASP A 115 5.66 -22.43 46.83
C ASP A 115 6.46 -21.12 47.02
N GLY A 116 5.82 -20.16 47.70
CA GLY A 116 6.41 -18.94 48.26
C GLY A 116 6.72 -17.81 47.28
N ASP A 117 7.53 -18.07 46.25
CA ASP A 117 8.11 -17.02 45.38
C ASP A 117 8.54 -17.53 43.98
N ARG A 118 8.30 -18.80 43.65
CA ARG A 118 8.95 -19.47 42.50
C ARG A 118 7.94 -19.89 41.44
N ARG A 119 7.68 -19.01 40.47
CA ARG A 119 6.88 -19.32 39.26
C ARG A 119 7.80 -19.42 38.05
N PHE A 120 7.77 -20.55 37.35
CA PHE A 120 8.53 -20.73 36.10
C PHE A 120 7.63 -20.68 34.87
N ASP A 121 8.01 -19.81 33.92
CA ASP A 121 7.35 -19.67 32.62
C ASP A 121 8.09 -20.49 31.57
N ILE A 122 7.63 -21.73 31.34
CA ILE A 122 8.18 -22.59 30.30
C ILE A 122 7.86 -22.03 28.91
N ALA A 123 6.67 -21.45 28.70
CA ALA A 123 6.30 -20.89 27.39
C ALA A 123 7.22 -19.73 27.00
N GLY A 124 7.65 -18.91 27.96
CA GLY A 124 8.63 -17.84 27.77
C GLY A 124 10.07 -18.31 27.54
N ILE A 125 10.51 -19.40 28.19
CA ILE A 125 11.83 -19.99 27.94
C ILE A 125 11.87 -20.68 26.57
N VAL A 126 10.81 -21.40 26.20
CA VAL A 126 10.66 -21.98 24.85
C VAL A 126 10.62 -20.86 23.82
N ALA A 127 9.83 -19.80 24.04
CA ALA A 127 9.76 -18.64 23.15
C ALA A 127 11.15 -18.08 22.83
N GLU A 128 11.92 -17.64 23.84
CA GLU A 128 13.25 -17.04 23.64
C GLU A 128 14.15 -17.95 22.80
N VAL A 129 14.32 -19.22 23.17
CA VAL A 129 15.22 -20.16 22.49
C VAL A 129 14.73 -20.49 21.07
N GLU A 130 13.43 -20.72 20.86
CA GLU A 130 12.88 -20.99 19.52
C GLU A 130 12.99 -19.77 18.59
N THR A 131 12.77 -18.56 19.11
CA THR A 131 12.81 -17.33 18.30
C THR A 131 14.24 -16.88 17.99
N GLU A 132 15.19 -17.00 18.93
CA GLU A 132 16.61 -16.76 18.66
C GLU A 132 17.17 -17.81 17.67
N TYR A 133 16.76 -19.08 17.79
CA TYR A 133 17.16 -20.12 16.84
C TYR A 133 16.60 -19.88 15.43
N PHE A 134 15.34 -19.45 15.32
CA PHE A 134 14.74 -19.06 14.03
C PHE A 134 15.55 -17.93 13.36
N TYR A 135 15.80 -16.83 14.06
CA TYR A 135 16.57 -15.69 13.53
C TYR A 135 18.00 -16.08 13.15
N THR A 136 18.67 -16.87 13.99
CA THR A 136 20.05 -17.32 13.74
C THR A 136 20.18 -18.14 12.45
N ASN A 137 19.15 -18.93 12.10
CA ASN A 137 19.13 -19.71 10.86
C ASN A 137 18.70 -18.85 9.66
N MET A 138 17.65 -18.04 9.79
CA MET A 138 17.17 -17.16 8.73
C MET A 138 18.22 -16.11 8.32
N GLY A 139 18.90 -15.50 9.30
CA GLY A 139 20.01 -14.57 9.06
C GLY A 139 21.20 -15.22 8.37
N ARG A 140 21.51 -16.49 8.68
CA ARG A 140 22.55 -17.25 7.97
C ARG A 140 22.18 -17.52 6.51
N HIS A 141 20.91 -17.83 6.24
CA HIS A 141 20.39 -17.97 4.88
C HIS A 141 20.44 -16.64 4.11
N ILE A 142 19.98 -15.53 4.71
CA ILE A 142 20.02 -14.20 4.08
C ILE A 142 21.46 -13.74 3.82
N ALA A 143 22.41 -14.05 4.72
CA ALA A 143 23.83 -13.77 4.49
C ALA A 143 24.45 -14.58 3.33
N GLN A 144 23.82 -15.70 2.92
CA GLN A 144 24.28 -16.57 1.83
C GLN A 144 23.57 -16.32 0.50
N PHE A 145 22.25 -16.04 0.52
CA PHE A 145 21.39 -15.95 -0.67
C PHE A 145 20.73 -14.56 -0.86
N GLY A 146 20.83 -13.67 0.12
CA GLY A 146 20.04 -12.43 0.18
C GLY A 146 18.58 -12.68 0.56
N TYR A 147 17.72 -11.68 0.32
CA TYR A 147 16.28 -11.79 0.58
C TYR A 147 15.47 -12.39 -0.59
N ASN A 148 16.07 -12.43 -1.79
CA ASN A 148 15.59 -13.05 -3.03
C ASN A 148 14.06 -13.26 -3.20
N ILE A 149 13.29 -12.20 -3.04
CA ILE A 149 11.81 -12.25 -3.10
C ILE A 149 11.29 -12.55 -4.52
N GLU A 150 12.10 -12.34 -5.57
CA GLU A 150 11.65 -12.51 -6.96
C GLU A 150 11.29 -13.96 -7.34
N ASP A 151 11.88 -14.94 -6.64
CA ASP A 151 11.56 -16.38 -6.79
C ASP A 151 10.48 -16.88 -5.80
N THR A 152 10.13 -16.09 -4.78
CA THR A 152 9.17 -16.45 -3.71
C THR A 152 7.76 -16.00 -4.08
N ASP A 153 6.72 -16.80 -3.76
CA ASP A 153 5.34 -16.35 -3.97
C ASP A 153 5.00 -15.17 -3.04
N ILE A 154 4.30 -14.16 -3.57
CA ILE A 154 4.07 -12.92 -2.82
C ILE A 154 3.13 -13.10 -1.62
N GLU A 155 2.19 -14.05 -1.64
CA GLU A 155 1.36 -14.36 -0.48
C GLU A 155 2.20 -15.03 0.62
N VAL A 156 3.16 -15.87 0.23
CA VAL A 156 4.10 -16.54 1.14
C VAL A 156 5.09 -15.54 1.75
N ALA A 157 5.62 -14.61 0.95
CA ALA A 157 6.48 -13.54 1.44
C ALA A 157 5.75 -12.56 2.39
N LEU A 158 4.47 -12.27 2.14
CA LEU A 158 3.63 -11.46 3.03
C LEU A 158 3.31 -12.18 4.36
N GLU A 159 3.02 -13.49 4.32
CA GLU A 159 2.78 -14.28 5.53
C GLU A 159 4.07 -14.46 6.36
N LEU A 160 5.24 -14.55 5.72
CA LEU A 160 6.54 -14.49 6.40
C LEU A 160 6.74 -13.16 7.13
N CYS A 161 6.51 -12.03 6.46
CA CYS A 161 6.63 -10.70 7.07
C CYS A 161 5.72 -10.55 8.31
N LYS A 162 4.44 -10.97 8.18
CA LYS A 162 3.47 -11.02 9.29
C LYS A 162 3.89 -11.97 10.42
N SER A 163 4.42 -13.14 10.10
CA SER A 163 4.90 -14.11 11.10
C SER A 163 6.14 -13.60 11.84
N ILE A 164 7.02 -12.86 11.16
CA ILE A 164 8.20 -12.22 11.75
C ILE A 164 7.81 -11.16 12.78
N THR A 165 6.86 -10.27 12.48
CA THR A 165 6.36 -9.30 13.47
C THR A 165 5.77 -9.99 14.70
N LYS A 166 5.05 -11.11 14.51
CA LYS A 166 4.55 -11.93 15.62
C LYS A 166 5.69 -12.58 16.42
N ILE A 167 6.79 -13.00 15.78
CA ILE A 167 7.98 -13.53 16.45
C ILE A 167 8.70 -12.45 17.27
N GLU A 168 8.87 -11.24 16.72
CA GLU A 168 9.42 -10.09 17.47
C GLU A 168 8.54 -9.76 18.69
N GLU A 169 7.21 -9.70 18.50
CA GLU A 169 6.24 -9.52 19.57
C GLU A 169 6.34 -10.59 20.66
N ILE A 170 6.67 -11.84 20.31
CA ILE A 170 6.80 -12.96 21.26
C ILE A 170 8.11 -12.82 22.04
N HIS A 171 9.24 -12.67 21.34
CA HIS A 171 10.58 -12.57 21.95
C HIS A 171 10.69 -11.42 22.95
N ALA A 172 10.19 -10.23 22.56
CA ALA A 172 10.24 -9.02 23.38
C ALA A 172 9.39 -9.06 24.67
N ARG A 173 8.60 -10.13 24.90
CA ARG A 173 7.91 -10.38 26.18
C ARG A 173 8.77 -11.12 27.20
N TYR A 174 9.79 -11.85 26.74
CA TYR A 174 10.51 -12.85 27.55
C TYR A 174 12.01 -12.65 27.60
N SER A 175 12.59 -11.97 26.61
CA SER A 175 14.01 -11.65 26.53
C SER A 175 14.26 -10.14 26.44
N THR A 176 15.48 -9.73 26.77
CA THR A 176 16.04 -8.40 26.47
C THR A 176 17.14 -8.47 25.41
N ASN A 177 17.44 -9.65 24.86
CA ASN A 177 18.40 -9.83 23.79
C ASN A 177 17.85 -9.24 22.48
N VAL A 178 18.70 -8.62 21.66
CA VAL A 178 18.32 -8.18 20.31
C VAL A 178 18.37 -9.38 19.38
N LEU A 179 17.34 -9.56 18.56
CA LEU A 179 17.33 -10.55 17.48
C LEU A 179 18.22 -10.03 16.34
N GLU A 180 19.42 -10.59 16.21
CA GLU A 180 20.41 -10.18 15.20
C GLU A 180 20.31 -11.00 13.90
N GLY A 181 20.96 -10.52 12.84
CA GLY A 181 21.16 -11.27 11.59
C GLY A 181 20.09 -11.07 10.51
N VAL A 182 18.94 -10.47 10.82
CA VAL A 182 17.87 -10.17 9.84
C VAL A 182 17.49 -8.69 9.94
N ASP A 183 17.50 -7.95 8.82
CA ASP A 183 16.89 -6.61 8.74
C ASP A 183 15.43 -6.77 8.29
N ASN A 184 14.53 -6.79 9.26
CA ASN A 184 13.09 -6.94 9.02
C ASN A 184 12.52 -5.79 8.19
N ARG A 185 13.08 -4.57 8.28
CA ARG A 185 12.64 -3.44 7.44
C ARG A 185 13.09 -3.64 5.99
N GLN A 186 14.29 -4.16 5.77
CA GLN A 186 14.76 -4.52 4.43
C GLN A 186 13.92 -5.64 3.82
N LEU A 187 13.58 -6.68 4.59
CA LEU A 187 12.67 -7.75 4.16
C LEU A 187 11.30 -7.20 3.77
N PHE A 188 10.62 -6.47 4.67
CA PHE A 188 9.31 -5.88 4.40
C PHE A 188 9.35 -4.95 3.18
N LYS A 189 10.40 -4.16 3.00
CA LYS A 189 10.57 -3.28 1.84
C LYS A 189 10.80 -4.05 0.54
N ALA A 190 11.53 -5.16 0.58
CA ALA A 190 11.70 -6.04 -0.58
C ALA A 190 10.37 -6.69 -0.98
N THR A 191 9.64 -7.27 -0.03
CA THR A 191 8.28 -7.83 -0.22
C THR A 191 7.31 -6.79 -0.77
N ALA A 192 7.25 -5.61 -0.17
CA ALA A 192 6.42 -4.50 -0.63
C ALA A 192 6.78 -4.03 -2.05
N SER A 193 8.08 -4.01 -2.40
CA SER A 193 8.54 -3.67 -3.76
C SER A 193 8.15 -4.72 -4.79
N ALA A 194 8.31 -6.01 -4.47
CA ALA A 194 7.91 -7.11 -5.34
C ALA A 194 6.38 -7.14 -5.56
N TRP A 195 5.59 -6.87 -4.51
CA TRP A 195 4.14 -6.73 -4.61
C TRP A 195 3.73 -5.57 -5.53
N LEU A 196 4.35 -4.39 -5.36
CA LEU A 196 4.11 -3.24 -6.24
C LEU A 196 4.47 -3.55 -7.70
N ALA A 197 5.57 -4.26 -7.96
CA ALA A 197 5.93 -4.72 -9.31
C ALA A 197 4.92 -5.72 -9.89
N ASN A 198 4.35 -6.62 -9.07
CA ASN A 198 3.28 -7.53 -9.51
C ASN A 198 2.00 -6.75 -9.84
N ILE A 199 1.62 -5.76 -9.04
CA ILE A 199 0.48 -4.87 -9.33
C ILE A 199 0.74 -4.07 -10.62
N ASP A 200 1.96 -3.56 -10.83
CA ASP A 200 2.36 -2.85 -12.05
C ASP A 200 2.16 -3.71 -13.32
N ARG A 201 2.51 -5.00 -13.22
CA ARG A 201 2.36 -6.01 -14.28
C ARG A 201 0.90 -6.42 -14.54
N GLU A 202 0.07 -6.58 -13.51
CA GLU A 202 -1.28 -7.13 -13.65
C GLU A 202 -2.37 -6.07 -13.92
N LYS A 203 -2.22 -4.85 -13.41
CA LYS A 203 -3.25 -3.78 -13.52
C LYS A 203 -3.70 -3.45 -14.94
N GLY A 204 -2.80 -3.59 -15.93
CA GLY A 204 -3.15 -3.42 -17.34
C GLY A 204 -4.12 -4.47 -17.85
N LYS A 205 -3.97 -5.73 -17.39
CA LYS A 205 -4.93 -6.80 -17.67
C LYS A 205 -6.26 -6.53 -16.96
N TRP A 206 -6.24 -6.05 -15.72
CA TRP A 206 -7.46 -5.73 -14.96
C TRP A 206 -8.32 -4.71 -15.71
N ALA A 207 -7.73 -3.57 -16.11
CA ALA A 207 -8.44 -2.53 -16.85
C ALA A 207 -8.83 -2.97 -18.27
N GLU A 208 -7.96 -3.68 -19.01
CA GLU A 208 -8.34 -4.23 -20.30
C GLU A 208 -9.50 -5.24 -20.21
N ASN A 209 -9.52 -6.09 -19.19
CA ASN A 209 -10.56 -7.10 -19.02
C ASN A 209 -11.89 -6.50 -18.55
N ALA A 210 -11.86 -5.49 -17.67
CA ALA A 210 -13.01 -4.68 -17.34
C ALA A 210 -13.60 -4.00 -18.60
N LEU A 211 -12.76 -3.34 -19.41
CA LEU A 211 -13.20 -2.67 -20.64
C LEU A 211 -13.68 -3.66 -21.73
N LYS A 212 -13.17 -4.90 -21.78
CA LYS A 212 -13.67 -5.96 -22.68
C LYS A 212 -15.04 -6.51 -22.23
N GLN A 213 -15.35 -6.45 -20.94
CA GLN A 213 -16.65 -6.86 -20.38
C GLN A 213 -17.69 -5.73 -20.38
N ASP A 214 -17.32 -4.54 -20.85
CA ASP A 214 -18.19 -3.34 -20.94
C ASP A 214 -19.24 -3.40 -22.06
N SER A 215 -19.90 -4.55 -22.21
CA SER A 215 -21.09 -4.69 -23.05
C SER A 215 -22.29 -3.97 -22.45
N ALA A 216 -23.12 -3.36 -23.30
CA ALA A 216 -24.38 -2.76 -22.86
C ALA A 216 -25.27 -3.79 -22.14
N PRO A 217 -26.01 -3.39 -21.08
CA PRO A 217 -26.74 -4.33 -20.23
C PRO A 217 -27.79 -5.11 -21.02
N ARG A 218 -27.78 -6.44 -20.85
CA ARG A 218 -28.77 -7.34 -21.44
C ARG A 218 -30.11 -7.19 -20.72
N GLU A 219 -30.99 -6.39 -21.31
CA GLU A 219 -32.47 -6.44 -21.18
C GLU A 219 -33.01 -6.89 -19.81
N LEU A 220 -32.62 -6.23 -18.73
CA LEU A 220 -33.21 -6.38 -17.38
C LEU A 220 -33.00 -5.11 -16.55
N ASP A 221 -33.88 -4.93 -15.56
CA ASP A 221 -34.13 -3.69 -14.81
C ASP A 221 -32.92 -2.84 -14.38
N ILE A 222 -33.07 -1.52 -14.58
CA ILE A 222 -32.55 -0.46 -13.68
C ILE A 222 -31.02 -0.45 -13.50
N GLY A 223 -30.26 -1.09 -14.38
CA GLY A 223 -28.79 -1.06 -14.41
C GLY A 223 -28.25 0.35 -14.67
N LYS A 224 -27.98 1.11 -13.60
CA LYS A 224 -27.45 2.49 -13.68
C LYS A 224 -26.09 2.53 -14.38
N HIS A 225 -25.22 1.59 -14.05
CA HIS A 225 -23.85 1.43 -14.55
C HIS A 225 -23.70 0.01 -15.15
N SER A 226 -22.66 -0.22 -15.95
CA SER A 226 -22.30 -1.57 -16.42
C SER A 226 -21.50 -2.34 -15.35
N THR A 227 -21.10 -3.58 -15.64
CA THR A 227 -20.23 -4.36 -14.72
C THR A 227 -18.78 -3.85 -14.73
N SER A 228 -18.30 -3.28 -15.83
CA SER A 228 -16.88 -2.95 -16.03
C SER A 228 -16.28 -2.07 -14.93
N VAL A 229 -17.07 -1.13 -14.39
CA VAL A 229 -16.64 -0.31 -13.25
C VAL A 229 -16.47 -1.15 -11.99
N ILE A 230 -17.41 -2.06 -11.70
CA ILE A 230 -17.37 -2.97 -10.54
C ILE A 230 -16.23 -3.97 -10.67
N ASP A 231 -16.02 -4.52 -11.87
CA ASP A 231 -14.93 -5.44 -12.18
C ASP A 231 -13.57 -4.78 -11.88
N LEU A 232 -13.34 -3.56 -12.37
CA LEU A 232 -12.12 -2.77 -12.12
C LEU A 232 -11.91 -2.46 -10.63
N ILE A 233 -12.96 -2.01 -9.94
CA ILE A 233 -12.91 -1.73 -8.50
C ILE A 233 -12.57 -3.00 -7.72
N SER A 234 -13.16 -4.15 -8.08
CA SER A 234 -12.95 -5.41 -7.35
C SER A 234 -11.47 -5.82 -7.30
N CYS A 235 -10.72 -5.60 -8.37
CA CYS A 235 -9.28 -5.87 -8.42
C CYS A 235 -8.50 -5.02 -7.41
N PHE A 236 -8.83 -3.73 -7.28
CA PHE A 236 -8.20 -2.84 -6.29
C PHE A 236 -8.66 -3.16 -4.86
N SER A 237 -9.95 -3.42 -4.63
CA SER A 237 -10.49 -3.77 -3.31
C SER A 237 -9.84 -5.02 -2.70
N GLN A 238 -9.49 -6.00 -3.55
CA GLN A 238 -8.71 -7.17 -3.13
C GLN A 238 -7.32 -6.77 -2.61
N GLN A 239 -6.61 -5.86 -3.30
CA GLN A 239 -5.31 -5.39 -2.83
C GLN A 239 -5.44 -4.58 -1.53
N VAL A 240 -6.42 -3.65 -1.43
CA VAL A 240 -6.69 -2.89 -0.19
C VAL A 240 -6.91 -3.82 1.00
N THR A 241 -7.68 -4.90 0.81
CA THR A 241 -7.92 -5.92 1.84
C THR A 241 -6.61 -6.56 2.34
N SER A 242 -5.64 -6.80 1.46
CA SER A 242 -4.32 -7.29 1.85
C SER A 242 -3.47 -6.22 2.54
N VAL A 243 -3.55 -4.95 2.11
CA VAL A 243 -2.81 -3.82 2.73
C VAL A 243 -3.24 -3.61 4.18
N GLN A 244 -4.55 -3.73 4.46
CA GLN A 244 -5.13 -3.64 5.80
C GLN A 244 -4.73 -4.80 6.72
N ARG A 245 -4.47 -5.99 6.17
CA ARG A 245 -4.10 -7.20 6.94
C ARG A 245 -2.62 -7.26 7.30
N LEU A 246 -1.77 -6.48 6.65
CA LEU A 246 -0.33 -6.47 6.92
C LEU A 246 -0.02 -5.62 8.17
N GLN A 247 0.69 -6.22 9.12
CA GLN A 247 1.26 -5.49 10.26
C GLN A 247 2.51 -4.74 9.78
N TRP A 248 2.34 -3.48 9.36
CA TRP A 248 3.43 -2.65 8.85
C TRP A 248 4.47 -2.34 9.96
N PRO A 249 5.79 -2.49 9.69
CA PRO A 249 6.83 -2.36 10.71
C PRO A 249 7.03 -0.91 11.16
N ASP A 250 6.74 0.05 10.29
CA ASP A 250 6.70 1.47 10.59
C ASP A 250 5.75 2.22 9.62
N MET A 251 5.30 3.41 10.04
CA MET A 251 4.36 4.24 9.27
C MET A 251 4.99 4.85 8.01
N GLU A 252 6.32 4.97 7.94
CA GLU A 252 7.00 5.55 6.77
C GLU A 252 7.02 4.54 5.60
N THR A 253 7.30 3.28 5.89
CA THR A 253 7.21 2.15 4.96
C THR A 253 5.78 1.95 4.48
N LYS A 254 4.78 2.05 5.39
CA LYS A 254 3.36 2.05 5.00
C LYS A 254 3.04 3.21 4.05
N ALA A 255 3.41 4.45 4.42
CA ALA A 255 3.12 5.63 3.61
C ALA A 255 3.80 5.60 2.24
N TRP A 256 5.04 5.11 2.16
CA TRP A 256 5.74 4.90 0.90
C TRP A 256 4.99 3.90 0.01
N PHE A 257 4.60 2.73 0.53
CA PHE A 257 3.82 1.76 -0.23
C PHE A 257 2.49 2.35 -0.70
N LEU A 258 1.75 3.03 0.19
CA LEU A 258 0.48 3.69 -0.15
C LEU A 258 0.66 4.72 -1.28
N ALA A 259 1.75 5.50 -1.25
CA ALA A 259 2.06 6.49 -2.27
C ALA A 259 2.39 5.86 -3.64
N GLU A 260 3.08 4.72 -3.70
CA GLU A 260 3.30 4.00 -4.96
C GLU A 260 2.03 3.28 -5.44
N PHE A 261 1.27 2.67 -4.53
CA PHE A 261 0.00 2.01 -4.83
C PHE A 261 -1.01 2.98 -5.44
N MET A 262 -1.19 4.16 -4.84
CA MET A 262 -2.11 5.18 -5.36
C MET A 262 -1.69 5.66 -6.76
N LYS A 263 -0.40 5.87 -7.04
CA LYS A 263 0.05 6.21 -8.42
C LYS A 263 -0.35 5.16 -9.46
N PHE A 264 -0.48 3.89 -9.07
CA PHE A 264 -0.97 2.84 -9.95
C PHE A 264 -2.49 2.90 -10.10
N THR A 265 -3.22 3.06 -9.00
CA THR A 265 -4.67 3.25 -8.99
C THR A 265 -5.08 4.47 -9.83
N ASP A 266 -4.50 5.63 -9.60
CA ASP A 266 -4.80 6.90 -10.27
C ASP A 266 -4.75 6.76 -11.79
N VAL A 267 -3.64 6.23 -12.33
CA VAL A 267 -3.47 6.06 -13.79
C VAL A 267 -4.42 5.00 -14.35
N CYS A 268 -4.81 3.99 -13.57
CA CYS A 268 -5.80 3.01 -14.01
C CYS A 268 -7.21 3.61 -14.10
N PHE A 269 -7.60 4.44 -13.13
CA PHE A 269 -8.86 5.17 -13.18
C PHE A 269 -8.85 6.28 -14.23
N GLU A 270 -7.72 6.96 -14.45
CA GLU A 270 -7.54 7.94 -15.54
C GLU A 270 -7.75 7.29 -16.92
N VAL A 271 -7.12 6.14 -17.19
CA VAL A 271 -7.31 5.41 -18.45
C VAL A 271 -8.75 4.91 -18.61
N TYR A 272 -9.34 4.35 -17.55
CA TYR A 272 -10.75 3.94 -17.59
C TYR A 272 -11.67 5.13 -17.91
N ALA A 273 -11.45 6.27 -17.27
CA ALA A 273 -12.22 7.48 -17.50
C ALA A 273 -12.05 8.05 -18.91
N ALA A 274 -10.84 8.05 -19.45
CA ALA A 274 -10.56 8.47 -20.83
C ALA A 274 -11.30 7.57 -21.86
N VAL A 275 -11.38 6.26 -21.61
CA VAL A 275 -12.12 5.33 -22.48
C VAL A 275 -13.63 5.51 -22.33
N MET A 276 -14.17 5.64 -21.10
CA MET A 276 -15.59 5.96 -20.88
C MET A 276 -16.00 7.26 -21.56
N MET A 277 -15.19 8.32 -21.46
CA MET A 277 -15.44 9.60 -22.12
C MET A 277 -15.39 9.48 -23.65
N LYS A 278 -14.43 8.72 -24.21
CA LYS A 278 -14.37 8.46 -25.66
C LYS A 278 -15.62 7.71 -26.15
N GLN A 279 -16.09 6.71 -25.40
CA GLN A 279 -17.33 5.99 -25.72
C GLN A 279 -18.56 6.91 -25.62
N PHE A 280 -18.68 7.70 -24.54
CA PHE A 280 -19.77 8.67 -24.35
C PHE A 280 -19.90 9.65 -25.53
N LEU A 281 -18.79 10.26 -25.96
CA LEU A 281 -18.79 11.15 -27.14
C LEU A 281 -19.20 10.42 -28.43
N SER A 282 -18.86 9.13 -28.56
CA SER A 282 -19.29 8.30 -29.70
C SER A 282 -20.80 7.99 -29.66
N CYS A 283 -21.37 7.69 -28.49
CA CYS A 283 -22.81 7.47 -28.32
C CYS A 283 -23.64 8.73 -28.65
N LEU A 284 -23.02 9.92 -28.55
CA LEU A 284 -23.60 11.20 -28.91
C LEU A 284 -23.37 11.62 -30.38
N ASN A 285 -22.67 10.80 -31.17
CA ASN A 285 -22.26 11.09 -32.56
C ASN A 285 -21.40 12.37 -32.71
N LEU A 286 -20.65 12.75 -31.66
CA LEU A 286 -19.76 13.91 -31.69
C LEU A 286 -18.39 13.55 -32.30
N PRO A 287 -17.67 14.52 -32.92
CA PRO A 287 -16.39 14.26 -33.57
C PRO A 287 -15.34 13.62 -32.65
N GLN A 288 -14.76 12.52 -33.12
CA GLN A 288 -13.58 11.88 -32.54
C GLN A 288 -12.34 12.38 -33.31
N GLU A 289 -11.12 12.04 -32.86
CA GLU A 289 -9.91 12.32 -33.66
C GLU A 289 -9.87 11.39 -34.88
N ASP A 290 -9.59 11.95 -36.06
CA ASP A 290 -9.65 11.24 -37.34
C ASP A 290 -8.68 10.04 -37.40
N GLY A 291 -9.23 8.85 -37.27
CA GLY A 291 -8.54 7.58 -37.38
C GLY A 291 -9.48 6.41 -37.09
N GLU A 292 -9.03 5.19 -37.41
CA GLU A 292 -9.71 3.97 -36.95
C GLU A 292 -9.91 4.01 -35.43
N PRO A 293 -10.98 3.40 -34.88
CA PRO A 293 -11.18 3.24 -33.44
C PRO A 293 -10.21 2.20 -32.87
N LYS A 294 -8.91 2.50 -32.96
CA LYS A 294 -7.88 1.94 -32.09
C LYS A 294 -8.30 2.31 -30.68
N THR A 295 -8.89 1.34 -29.99
CA THR A 295 -8.96 1.32 -28.52
C THR A 295 -7.56 1.65 -28.04
N PRO A 296 -7.36 2.80 -27.36
CA PRO A 296 -6.01 3.26 -27.07
C PRO A 296 -5.36 2.19 -26.19
N THR A 297 -4.35 1.52 -26.75
CA THR A 297 -3.79 0.31 -26.14
C THR A 297 -3.16 0.71 -24.82
N TRP A 298 -3.36 -0.07 -23.77
CA TRP A 298 -2.92 0.27 -22.41
C TRP A 298 -1.48 0.80 -22.37
N ASN A 299 -0.59 0.03 -22.99
CA ASN A 299 0.84 0.29 -23.10
C ASN A 299 1.20 1.60 -23.84
N SER A 300 0.30 2.14 -24.66
CA SER A 300 0.49 3.38 -25.42
C SER A 300 0.18 4.63 -24.60
N MET A 301 -0.84 4.56 -23.73
CA MET A 301 -1.13 5.65 -22.78
C MET A 301 -0.14 5.64 -21.62
N TRP A 302 0.11 4.47 -21.02
CA TRP A 302 1.02 4.29 -19.88
C TRP A 302 2.42 4.86 -20.12
N ASN A 303 3.02 4.56 -21.28
CA ASN A 303 4.36 5.05 -21.62
C ASN A 303 4.39 6.50 -22.14
N SER A 304 3.23 7.15 -22.32
CA SER A 304 3.18 8.50 -22.84
C SER A 304 3.43 9.51 -21.72
N ARG A 305 4.67 10.05 -21.65
CA ARG A 305 5.03 11.18 -20.77
C ARG A 305 4.05 12.35 -20.90
N LYS A 306 3.44 12.49 -22.08
CA LYS A 306 2.37 13.43 -22.39
C LYS A 306 1.11 13.27 -21.53
N TYR A 307 0.64 12.06 -21.16
CA TYR A 307 -0.60 11.94 -20.38
C TYR A 307 -0.48 12.63 -19.02
N LYS A 308 0.67 12.48 -18.34
CA LYS A 308 0.98 13.19 -17.09
C LYS A 308 1.01 14.72 -17.18
N GLU A 309 1.13 15.29 -18.37
CA GLU A 309 1.06 16.74 -18.62
C GLU A 309 -0.30 17.15 -19.22
N GLN A 310 -0.95 16.25 -19.99
CA GLN A 310 -2.23 16.48 -20.65
C GLN A 310 -3.45 16.24 -19.76
N SER A 311 -3.33 15.58 -18.61
CA SER A 311 -4.44 15.34 -17.66
C SER A 311 -5.20 16.63 -17.28
N LEU A 312 -4.50 17.77 -17.24
CA LEU A 312 -5.06 19.10 -16.96
C LEU A 312 -5.55 19.87 -18.22
N THR A 313 -5.39 19.30 -19.41
CA THR A 313 -5.79 19.90 -20.69
C THR A 313 -6.65 18.93 -21.51
N LEU A 314 -7.97 19.15 -21.49
CA LEU A 314 -8.93 18.51 -22.39
C LEU A 314 -8.38 18.43 -23.82
N SER A 315 -8.46 17.25 -24.44
CA SER A 315 -7.94 17.06 -25.80
C SER A 315 -8.62 17.99 -26.80
N ALA A 316 -7.99 18.23 -27.95
CA ALA A 316 -8.58 19.09 -28.99
C ALA A 316 -9.96 18.58 -29.44
N SER A 317 -10.13 17.25 -29.51
CA SER A 317 -11.39 16.58 -29.77
C SER A 317 -12.43 16.78 -28.66
N THR A 318 -12.06 16.60 -27.38
CA THR A 318 -12.99 16.88 -26.26
C THR A 318 -13.37 18.36 -26.19
N GLN A 319 -12.44 19.27 -26.47
CA GLN A 319 -12.70 20.71 -26.48
C GLN A 319 -13.61 21.14 -27.64
N ALA A 320 -13.49 20.51 -28.82
CA ALA A 320 -14.41 20.68 -29.93
C ALA A 320 -15.80 20.10 -29.63
N ALA A 321 -15.87 18.89 -29.07
CA ALA A 321 -17.12 18.26 -28.64
C ALA A 321 -17.88 19.10 -27.58
N LEU A 322 -17.17 19.69 -26.61
CA LEU A 322 -17.74 20.65 -25.66
C LEU A 322 -18.27 21.92 -26.34
N THR A 323 -17.61 22.39 -27.39
CA THR A 323 -18.10 23.54 -28.17
C THR A 323 -19.41 23.19 -28.91
N MET A 324 -19.54 21.97 -29.42
CA MET A 324 -20.77 21.47 -30.04
C MET A 324 -21.90 21.17 -29.02
N LEU A 325 -21.57 20.94 -27.75
CA LEU A 325 -22.53 20.83 -26.64
C LEU A 325 -23.05 22.21 -26.19
N ASP A 326 -22.21 23.26 -26.23
CA ASP A 326 -22.61 24.65 -25.99
C ASP A 326 -23.47 25.22 -27.15
N GLU A 327 -23.24 24.76 -28.38
CA GLU A 327 -24.08 25.09 -29.54
C GLU A 327 -25.44 24.37 -29.47
N SER A 328 -26.50 25.11 -29.16
CA SER A 328 -27.81 24.60 -28.70
C SER A 328 -28.61 23.75 -29.72
N HIS A 329 -28.15 22.52 -29.97
CA HIS A 329 -28.81 21.52 -30.80
C HIS A 329 -29.49 20.45 -29.91
N PRO A 330 -30.69 19.95 -30.28
CA PRO A 330 -31.38 18.90 -29.52
C PRO A 330 -30.71 17.53 -29.72
N MET A 331 -29.74 17.21 -28.88
CA MET A 331 -29.01 15.94 -28.90
C MET A 331 -29.85 14.79 -28.31
N GLN A 332 -29.87 13.64 -28.98
CA GLN A 332 -30.48 12.42 -28.46
C GLN A 332 -29.49 11.69 -27.55
N VAL A 333 -29.62 11.89 -26.24
CA VAL A 333 -28.85 11.14 -25.24
C VAL A 333 -29.40 9.71 -25.16
N THR A 334 -28.59 8.72 -25.51
CA THR A 334 -28.97 7.31 -25.44
C THR A 334 -28.84 6.76 -24.01
N ALA A 335 -29.54 5.67 -23.70
CA ALA A 335 -29.36 4.99 -22.41
C ALA A 335 -27.90 4.52 -22.20
N GLU A 336 -27.21 4.13 -23.28
CA GLU A 336 -25.79 3.79 -23.26
C GLU A 336 -24.91 4.98 -22.85
N ALA A 337 -25.16 6.18 -23.40
CA ALA A 337 -24.45 7.41 -23.01
C ALA A 337 -24.62 7.72 -21.51
N CYS A 338 -25.83 7.55 -20.97
CA CYS A 338 -26.09 7.68 -19.53
C CYS A 338 -25.29 6.66 -18.70
N ILE A 339 -25.18 5.41 -19.16
CA ILE A 339 -24.41 4.37 -18.48
C ILE A 339 -22.92 4.74 -18.43
N LYS A 340 -22.34 5.32 -19.48
CA LYS A 340 -20.92 5.76 -19.45
C LYS A 340 -20.68 6.88 -18.43
N ILE A 341 -21.61 7.82 -18.25
CA ILE A 341 -21.52 8.85 -17.19
C ILE A 341 -21.69 8.21 -15.79
N ASN A 342 -22.63 7.28 -15.63
CA ASN A 342 -22.85 6.61 -14.36
C ASN A 342 -21.66 5.73 -13.96
N ASN A 343 -20.98 5.08 -14.92
CA ASN A 343 -19.72 4.38 -14.69
C ASN A 343 -18.64 5.32 -14.12
N LEU A 344 -18.48 6.54 -14.68
CA LEU A 344 -17.55 7.55 -14.16
C LEU A 344 -17.92 7.98 -12.72
N THR A 345 -19.22 8.15 -12.45
CA THR A 345 -19.74 8.55 -11.13
C THR A 345 -19.45 7.48 -10.08
N VAL A 346 -19.79 6.21 -10.37
CA VAL A 346 -19.50 5.07 -9.49
C VAL A 346 -18.01 4.86 -9.30
N ALA A 347 -17.20 5.05 -10.35
CA ALA A 347 -15.74 4.99 -10.26
C ALA A 347 -15.19 6.06 -9.29
N GLN A 348 -15.71 7.29 -9.34
CA GLN A 348 -15.32 8.37 -8.44
C GLN A 348 -15.75 8.09 -6.99
N GLU A 349 -17.01 7.71 -6.75
CA GLU A 349 -17.53 7.35 -5.43
C GLU A 349 -16.68 6.24 -4.78
N LYS A 350 -16.34 5.21 -5.56
CA LYS A 350 -15.60 4.04 -5.09
C LYS A 350 -14.10 4.28 -4.96
N LEU A 351 -13.52 5.23 -5.70
CA LEU A 351 -12.15 5.69 -5.45
C LEU A 351 -12.03 6.43 -4.10
N TYR A 352 -13.05 7.20 -3.70
CA TYR A 352 -13.10 7.80 -2.35
C TYR A 352 -13.26 6.74 -1.24
N GLU A 353 -14.06 5.70 -1.46
CA GLU A 353 -14.13 4.55 -0.53
C GLU A 353 -12.77 3.87 -0.37
N LEU A 354 -12.11 3.50 -1.47
CA LEU A 354 -10.77 2.88 -1.46
C LEU A 354 -9.73 3.76 -0.73
N HIS A 355 -9.75 5.08 -0.95
CA HIS A 355 -8.85 6.02 -0.27
C HIS A 355 -9.05 6.06 1.26
N ASN A 356 -10.32 6.00 1.71
CA ASN A 356 -10.66 5.95 3.13
C ASN A 356 -10.28 4.59 3.75
N ASP A 357 -10.57 3.49 3.07
CA ASP A 357 -10.28 2.13 3.53
C ASP A 357 -8.77 1.85 3.69
N LEU A 358 -7.93 2.47 2.85
CA LEU A 358 -6.47 2.42 2.99
C LEU A 358 -5.93 3.16 4.24
N GLY A 359 -6.76 4.00 4.87
CA GLY A 359 -6.39 4.82 6.03
C GLY A 359 -5.31 5.85 5.69
N ILE A 360 -5.39 6.48 4.51
CA ILE A 360 -4.35 7.38 4.00
C ILE A 360 -4.22 8.62 4.88
N ARG A 361 -5.34 9.25 5.28
CA ARG A 361 -5.35 10.41 6.17
C ARG A 361 -4.69 10.08 7.51
N GLU A 362 -5.08 8.97 8.13
CA GLU A 362 -4.59 8.51 9.42
C GLU A 362 -3.08 8.23 9.37
N THR A 363 -2.60 7.73 8.23
CA THR A 363 -1.16 7.50 7.99
C THR A 363 -0.39 8.82 7.79
N VAL A 364 -1.00 9.82 7.14
CA VAL A 364 -0.43 11.17 6.98
C VAL A 364 -0.39 11.92 8.32
N GLU A 365 -1.46 11.86 9.11
CA GLU A 365 -1.54 12.42 10.46
C GLU A 365 -0.49 11.80 11.39
N ALA A 366 -0.32 10.47 11.36
CA ALA A 366 0.72 9.76 12.11
C ALA A 366 2.16 10.14 11.72
N LEU A 367 2.37 10.70 10.51
CA LEU A 367 3.66 11.23 10.04
C LEU A 367 3.80 12.76 10.25
N GLY A 368 2.93 13.37 11.08
CA GLY A 368 2.97 14.78 11.47
C GLY A 368 2.01 15.69 10.68
N GLY A 369 1.29 15.16 9.69
CA GLY A 369 0.33 15.90 8.88
C GLY A 369 0.95 17.14 8.22
N GLU A 370 0.22 18.25 8.27
CA GLU A 370 0.65 19.56 7.74
C GLU A 370 1.90 20.13 8.45
N ASN A 371 2.28 19.61 9.63
CA ASN A 371 3.46 20.05 10.37
C ASN A 371 4.74 19.27 10.00
N ARG A 372 4.67 18.29 9.07
CA ARG A 372 5.86 17.57 8.60
C ARG A 372 6.76 18.55 7.81
N PRO A 373 8.06 18.70 8.15
CA PRO A 373 8.99 19.51 7.36
C PRO A 373 8.99 19.04 5.90
N SER A 374 8.85 19.97 4.96
CA SER A 374 8.75 19.58 3.55
C SER A 374 10.13 19.19 3.02
N ILE A 375 10.19 18.05 2.34
CA ILE A 375 11.40 17.57 1.67
C ILE A 375 11.85 18.56 0.55
N THR A 376 10.95 19.46 0.10
CA THR A 376 11.25 20.53 -0.86
C THR A 376 12.18 21.63 -0.32
N ASP A 377 12.33 21.76 1.00
CA ASP A 377 13.10 22.85 1.63
C ASP A 377 14.61 22.81 1.29
N ALA A 378 15.05 21.79 0.55
CA ALA A 378 16.42 21.59 0.08
C ALA A 378 16.62 21.63 -1.46
N SER A 379 15.60 21.91 -2.29
CA SER A 379 15.73 21.78 -3.76
C SER A 379 15.14 22.92 -4.62
N SER A 380 15.94 23.97 -4.83
CA SER A 380 15.87 25.00 -5.90
C SER A 380 14.52 25.66 -6.22
N ASP A 381 14.44 26.98 -6.00
CA ASP A 381 13.34 27.85 -6.45
C ASP A 381 13.18 27.89 -7.98
N LYS A 382 12.47 26.90 -8.53
CA LYS A 382 12.08 26.83 -9.95
C LYS A 382 10.58 26.54 -10.08
N PHE A 383 9.79 27.49 -9.60
CA PHE A 383 8.35 27.50 -9.80
C PHE A 383 8.02 27.68 -11.28
N LEU A 384 7.23 26.77 -11.86
CA LEU A 384 6.65 26.94 -13.19
C LEU A 384 5.39 27.81 -13.05
N LEU A 385 5.37 29.00 -13.64
CA LEU A 385 4.18 29.87 -13.63
C LEU A 385 3.46 29.83 -14.97
N SER A 386 2.29 29.20 -14.98
CA SER A 386 1.39 29.13 -16.15
C SER A 386 0.38 30.29 -16.16
N PHE A 387 0.42 31.13 -17.20
CA PHE A 387 -0.45 32.29 -17.38
C PHE A 387 -1.49 32.02 -18.48
N LYS A 388 -2.78 31.91 -18.12
CA LYS A 388 -3.89 31.69 -19.08
C LYS A 388 -4.65 32.98 -19.41
N VAL A 389 -4.51 33.46 -20.64
CA VAL A 389 -5.22 34.64 -21.16
C VAL A 389 -6.53 34.21 -21.81
N VAL A 390 -7.65 34.39 -21.10
CA VAL A 390 -8.99 33.93 -21.51
C VAL A 390 -9.72 34.99 -22.34
N ARG A 391 -10.08 36.12 -21.71
CA ARG A 391 -11.01 37.15 -22.20
C ARG A 391 -10.52 38.53 -21.75
N ALA A 392 -10.80 39.57 -22.54
CA ALA A 392 -10.83 40.95 -22.05
C ALA A 392 -12.23 41.54 -22.27
N GLU A 393 -12.56 42.55 -21.46
CA GLU A 393 -13.88 43.18 -21.42
C GLU A 393 -13.72 44.70 -21.37
N GLY A 394 -14.63 45.44 -22.01
CA GLY A 394 -14.60 46.91 -21.98
C GLY A 394 -13.31 47.52 -22.53
N VAL A 395 -12.77 46.96 -23.62
CA VAL A 395 -11.45 47.35 -24.15
C VAL A 395 -11.51 48.72 -24.85
N GLU A 396 -11.24 49.79 -24.10
CA GLU A 396 -11.14 51.16 -24.63
C GLU A 396 -9.84 51.40 -25.40
N LEU A 397 -9.94 52.06 -26.57
CA LEU A 397 -8.77 52.47 -27.35
C LEU A 397 -8.22 53.80 -26.80
N TYR A 398 -7.02 53.75 -26.22
CA TYR A 398 -6.35 54.88 -25.52
C TYR A 398 -6.05 56.14 -26.37
N LYS A 399 -6.47 56.19 -27.64
CA LYS A 399 -6.44 57.39 -28.49
C LYS A 399 -7.87 57.86 -28.77
N LYS A 400 -8.24 59.02 -28.19
CA LYS A 400 -9.55 59.74 -28.26
C LYS A 400 -10.05 60.15 -29.67
N LYS A 401 -9.73 59.41 -30.73
CA LYS A 401 -10.23 59.60 -32.10
C LYS A 401 -10.67 58.30 -32.80
N TYR A 402 -10.55 57.14 -32.16
CA TYR A 402 -11.00 55.86 -32.70
C TYR A 402 -11.92 55.15 -31.71
N ASP A 403 -13.19 55.02 -32.09
CA ASP A 403 -14.13 54.11 -31.45
C ASP A 403 -13.85 52.70 -31.97
N ALA A 404 -13.76 51.72 -31.05
CA ALA A 404 -13.51 50.31 -31.36
C ALA A 404 -14.58 49.69 -32.28
N ALA A 405 -15.80 50.24 -32.31
CA ALA A 405 -16.86 49.84 -33.25
C ALA A 405 -16.62 50.34 -34.70
N THR A 406 -15.73 51.32 -34.89
CA THR A 406 -15.47 51.97 -36.20
C THR A 406 -14.10 51.64 -36.80
N ASP A 407 -13.09 51.37 -35.97
CA ASP A 407 -11.75 51.01 -36.45
C ASP A 407 -11.65 49.53 -36.84
N LYS A 408 -11.86 49.25 -38.13
CA LYS A 408 -11.70 47.91 -38.72
C LYS A 408 -10.24 47.48 -38.94
N GLY A 409 -9.27 48.33 -38.63
CA GLY A 409 -7.83 48.05 -38.78
C GLY A 409 -7.17 47.52 -37.50
N THR A 410 -7.51 48.10 -36.34
CA THR A 410 -6.86 47.77 -35.06
C THR A 410 -7.24 46.38 -34.55
N ARG A 411 -6.21 45.58 -34.22
CA ARG A 411 -6.33 44.24 -33.61
C ARG A 411 -5.63 44.22 -32.25
N PRO A 412 -6.36 44.20 -31.12
CA PRO A 412 -5.74 44.17 -29.79
C PRO A 412 -5.06 42.81 -29.54
N TYR A 413 -4.03 42.82 -28.69
CA TYR A 413 -3.30 41.63 -28.23
C TYR A 413 -2.63 41.91 -26.88
N VAL A 414 -2.42 40.86 -26.09
CA VAL A 414 -1.84 40.95 -24.74
C VAL A 414 -0.33 40.70 -24.81
N LYS A 415 0.44 41.39 -23.96
CA LYS A 415 1.88 41.14 -23.75
C LYS A 415 2.12 40.86 -22.28
N LEU A 416 2.57 39.65 -21.95
CA LEU A 416 2.97 39.29 -20.59
C LEU A 416 4.45 39.60 -20.40
N ALA A 417 4.76 40.35 -19.34
CA ALA A 417 6.12 40.86 -19.11
C ALA A 417 6.44 40.97 -17.62
N VAL A 418 7.54 40.35 -17.22
CA VAL A 418 8.10 40.45 -15.87
C VAL A 418 8.99 41.69 -15.80
N THR A 419 8.99 42.37 -14.66
CA THR A 419 9.87 43.50 -14.38
C THR A 419 10.67 43.16 -13.13
N ARG A 420 11.95 42.81 -13.29
CA ARG A 420 12.83 42.51 -12.15
C ARG A 420 13.38 43.83 -11.60
N GLN A 421 13.06 44.14 -10.35
CA GLN A 421 13.80 45.16 -9.60
C GLN A 421 15.03 44.49 -8.98
N LEU A 422 16.21 45.01 -9.30
CA LEU A 422 17.42 44.87 -8.49
C LEU A 422 17.63 46.23 -7.81
N GLU A 423 18.08 46.23 -6.56
CA GLU A 423 18.09 47.43 -5.70
C GLU A 423 19.03 48.56 -6.17
N SER A 424 19.81 48.33 -7.23
CA SER A 424 20.84 49.24 -7.75
C SER A 424 20.75 49.54 -9.26
N GLU A 425 19.78 48.98 -10.00
CA GLU A 425 19.67 49.19 -11.46
C GLU A 425 18.25 49.51 -11.95
N VAL A 426 18.18 50.19 -13.11
CA VAL A 426 16.93 50.58 -13.77
C VAL A 426 16.13 49.35 -14.17
N ALA A 427 14.92 49.23 -13.63
CA ALA A 427 14.06 48.03 -13.73
C ALA A 427 13.80 47.60 -15.18
N LYS A 428 14.45 46.50 -15.59
CA LYS A 428 14.43 46.01 -16.98
C LYS A 428 13.21 45.14 -17.23
N ARG A 429 12.21 45.68 -17.94
CA ARG A 429 10.97 44.96 -18.31
C ARG A 429 11.23 43.95 -19.44
N GLN A 430 11.16 42.66 -19.13
CA GLN A 430 11.30 41.56 -20.09
C GLN A 430 9.92 41.01 -20.47
N THR A 431 9.55 41.11 -21.75
CA THR A 431 8.34 40.46 -22.29
C THR A 431 8.65 38.99 -22.58
N PHE A 432 7.95 38.06 -21.94
CA PHE A 432 8.16 36.61 -22.15
C PHE A 432 7.11 36.00 -23.09
N ALA A 433 5.88 36.49 -23.09
CA ALA A 433 4.80 35.98 -23.94
C ALA A 433 3.95 37.09 -24.56
N LYS A 434 3.27 36.76 -25.67
CA LYS A 434 2.33 37.64 -26.39
C LYS A 434 1.22 36.78 -27.00
N THR A 435 -0.03 37.22 -26.91
CA THR A 435 -1.14 36.50 -27.57
C THR A 435 -1.25 36.81 -29.05
N ARG A 436 -2.00 35.98 -29.80
CA ARG A 436 -2.35 36.27 -31.20
C ARG A 436 -3.17 37.59 -31.30
N PRO A 437 -3.06 38.36 -32.39
CA PRO A 437 -3.94 39.50 -32.61
C PRO A 437 -5.40 39.06 -32.68
N ALA A 438 -6.27 39.68 -31.89
CA ALA A 438 -7.70 39.43 -31.91
C ALA A 438 -8.36 39.86 -33.24
N VAL A 439 -9.61 39.44 -33.45
CA VAL A 439 -10.43 39.89 -34.58
C VAL A 439 -10.62 41.41 -34.50
N ALA A 440 -10.47 42.11 -35.63
CA ALA A 440 -10.64 43.56 -35.67
C ALA A 440 -12.09 43.96 -35.35
N GLY A 441 -12.26 45.04 -34.57
CA GLY A 441 -13.57 45.48 -34.08
C GLY A 441 -14.16 44.64 -32.92
N ALA A 442 -13.44 43.64 -32.39
CA ALA A 442 -13.91 42.87 -31.24
C ALA A 442 -13.83 43.68 -29.93
N THR A 443 -14.98 44.05 -29.37
CA THR A 443 -15.11 44.80 -28.11
C THR A 443 -14.80 43.95 -26.85
N ASN A 444 -15.11 42.64 -26.91
CA ASN A 444 -14.84 41.66 -25.86
C ASN A 444 -14.00 40.49 -26.42
N PRO A 445 -12.71 40.71 -26.76
CA PRO A 445 -11.87 39.70 -27.40
C PRO A 445 -11.57 38.51 -26.48
N ARG A 446 -11.53 37.31 -27.06
CA ARG A 446 -11.17 36.04 -26.40
C ARG A 446 -9.95 35.41 -27.07
N TRP A 447 -9.07 34.83 -26.27
CA TRP A 447 -7.83 34.20 -26.72
C TRP A 447 -7.77 32.70 -26.36
N ASN A 448 -8.02 32.39 -25.08
CA ASN A 448 -7.85 31.05 -24.50
C ASN A 448 -6.43 30.47 -24.70
N GLU A 449 -5.41 31.33 -24.58
CA GLU A 449 -3.99 30.96 -24.73
C GLU A 449 -3.31 30.82 -23.36
N SER A 450 -2.56 29.75 -23.15
CA SER A 450 -1.71 29.54 -21.95
C SER A 450 -0.24 29.75 -22.30
N PHE A 451 0.53 30.32 -21.37
CA PHE A 451 1.98 30.52 -21.50
C PHE A 451 2.70 30.19 -20.20
N ASP A 452 3.72 29.34 -20.27
CA ASP A 452 4.52 28.97 -19.11
C ASP A 452 5.79 29.80 -18.99
N TRP A 453 6.21 30.07 -17.76
CA TRP A 453 7.43 30.82 -17.44
C TRP A 453 8.26 30.10 -16.37
N GLN A 454 9.58 30.19 -16.53
CA GLN A 454 10.66 29.58 -15.71
C GLN A 454 11.77 30.62 -15.49
#